data_AF-V4U9A5-F1
#
_entry.id   AF-V4U9A5-F1
#
_cell.length_a   1.000
_cell.length_b   1.000
_cell.length_c   1.000
_cell.angle_alpha   90.00
_cell.angle_beta   90.00
_cell.angle_gamma   90.00
#
_symmetry.space_group_name_H-M   'P 1'
#
loop_
_entity.id
_entity.type
_entity.pdbx_description
1 polymer ?
#
loop_
_entity_poly.entity_id
_entity_poly.type
_entity_poly.pdbx_seq_one_letter_code
_entity_poly.pdbx_strand_id
1 'polypeptide(L)'
;MALPVVDTEYLKEIDKARRDLRALIAYKNCAPIMLRLAWHDAGTYDVNTKTGGPNGSIRNEEEYSHGSNNGLKIALDFCEEVKAKHPKITYADLYQLAGVVAVEVTGGPTVDFVPGRKDSKISPKEGRLPDAKRGAPHLRDIFYRMGLSDKDIVALSGGHTLGRAHPERSGFEGPWTREPLKFDNSYFVELLNGESEGLLQLPTDKALLEDPEFRRYVELYAKVNALILTK
;
A
#
# COMPACT_ATOMS: atom_id res chain seq x y z
N MET A 1 17.13 -7.94 13.14
CA MET A 1 16.22 -8.24 14.27
C MET A 1 15.88 -9.73 14.18
N ALA A 2 15.77 -10.43 15.30
CA ALA A 2 15.22 -11.78 15.29
C ALA A 2 13.76 -11.73 14.82
N LEU A 3 13.33 -12.68 13.99
CA LEU A 3 11.93 -12.79 13.59
C LEU A 3 11.07 -12.98 14.86
N PRO A 4 9.87 -12.36 14.94
CA PRO A 4 8.97 -12.62 16.04
C PRO A 4 8.66 -14.12 16.09
N VAL A 5 8.82 -14.72 17.26
CA VAL A 5 8.39 -16.10 17.48
C VAL A 5 6.92 -16.07 17.84
N VAL A 6 6.07 -16.45 16.89
CA VAL A 6 4.65 -16.73 17.13
C VAL A 6 4.45 -18.23 17.29
N ASP A 7 3.44 -18.63 18.06
CA ASP A 7 3.13 -20.05 18.23
C ASP A 7 2.45 -20.66 16.99
N THR A 8 2.41 -21.98 16.95
CA THR A 8 1.81 -22.73 15.83
C THR A 8 0.31 -22.48 15.68
N GLU A 9 -0.40 -22.12 16.76
CA GLU A 9 -1.82 -21.83 16.69
C GLU A 9 -2.06 -20.49 15.98
N TYR A 10 -1.25 -19.48 16.29
CA TYR A 10 -1.27 -18.18 15.64
C TYR A 10 -0.99 -18.30 14.14
N LEU A 11 0.01 -19.11 13.74
CA LEU A 11 0.29 -19.37 12.33
C LEU A 11 -0.91 -20.00 11.60
N LYS A 12 -1.58 -20.98 12.21
CA LYS A 12 -2.79 -21.59 11.65
C LYS A 12 -3.93 -20.58 11.50
N GLU A 13 -4.07 -19.64 12.43
CA GLU A 13 -5.06 -18.57 12.33
C GLU A 13 -4.73 -17.56 11.23
N ILE A 14 -3.45 -17.21 11.04
CA ILE A 14 -3.00 -16.41 9.89
C ILE A 14 -3.35 -17.09 8.56
N ASP A 15 -3.12 -18.39 8.44
CA ASP A 15 -3.46 -19.14 7.21
C ASP A 15 -4.97 -19.14 6.93
N LYS A 16 -5.80 -19.26 7.97
CA LYS A 16 -7.26 -19.14 7.82
C LYS A 16 -7.68 -17.74 7.42
N ALA A 17 -7.16 -16.71 8.09
CA ALA A 17 -7.43 -15.32 7.77
C ALA A 17 -7.01 -14.96 6.34
N ARG A 18 -5.88 -15.49 5.85
CA ARG A 18 -5.43 -15.33 4.46
C ARG A 18 -6.47 -15.86 3.47
N ARG A 19 -7.08 -17.03 3.72
CA ARG A 19 -8.12 -17.61 2.84
C ARG A 19 -9.39 -16.77 2.86
N ASP A 20 -9.81 -16.31 4.03
CA ASP A 20 -11.00 -15.47 4.18
C ASP A 20 -10.81 -14.09 3.53
N LEU A 21 -9.63 -13.48 3.68
CA LEU A 21 -9.24 -12.27 2.95
C LEU A 21 -9.27 -12.51 1.43
N ARG A 22 -8.71 -13.63 0.95
CA ARG A 22 -8.68 -13.94 -0.49
C ARG A 22 -10.09 -13.98 -1.08
N ALA A 23 -11.00 -14.67 -0.39
CA ALA A 23 -12.40 -14.77 -0.80
C ALA A 23 -13.10 -13.41 -0.76
N LEU A 24 -12.95 -12.65 0.33
CA LEU A 24 -13.57 -11.34 0.49
C LEU A 24 -13.09 -10.34 -0.56
N ILE A 25 -11.76 -10.27 -0.77
CA ILE A 25 -11.14 -9.29 -1.67
C ILE A 25 -11.56 -9.54 -3.12
N ALA A 26 -11.55 -10.81 -3.54
CA ALA A 26 -12.00 -11.21 -4.87
C ALA A 26 -13.51 -10.93 -5.06
N TYR A 27 -14.34 -11.27 -4.08
CA TYR A 27 -15.78 -11.07 -4.17
C TYR A 27 -16.19 -9.59 -4.23
N LYS A 28 -15.56 -8.74 -3.41
CA LYS A 28 -15.89 -7.30 -3.34
C LYS A 28 -15.10 -6.44 -4.35
N ASN A 29 -14.20 -7.02 -5.13
CA ASN A 29 -13.27 -6.29 -6.02
C ASN A 29 -12.53 -5.14 -5.29
N CYS A 30 -12.12 -5.37 -4.04
CA CYS A 30 -11.59 -4.34 -3.17
C CYS A 30 -10.06 -4.41 -2.95
N ALA A 31 -9.34 -5.15 -3.80
CA ALA A 31 -7.88 -5.26 -3.69
C ALA A 31 -7.17 -3.89 -3.64
N PRO A 32 -7.50 -2.88 -4.47
CA PRO A 32 -6.79 -1.61 -4.44
C PRO A 32 -6.93 -0.87 -3.10
N ILE A 33 -8.11 -0.89 -2.47
CA ILE A 33 -8.30 -0.20 -1.19
C ILE A 33 -7.66 -0.96 -0.02
N MET A 34 -7.57 -2.29 -0.10
CA MET A 34 -6.84 -3.10 0.89
C MET A 34 -5.32 -2.87 0.80
N LEU A 35 -4.78 -2.77 -0.42
CA LEU A 35 -3.39 -2.40 -0.62
C LEU A 35 -3.11 -0.98 -0.09
N ARG A 36 -4.02 -0.02 -0.37
CA ARG A 36 -3.93 1.34 0.19
C ARG A 36 -3.98 1.33 1.72
N LEU A 37 -4.87 0.55 2.35
CA LEU A 37 -4.93 0.43 3.81
C LEU A 37 -3.59 -0.03 4.39
N ALA A 38 -3.02 -1.11 3.85
CA ALA A 38 -1.73 -1.63 4.30
C ALA A 38 -0.59 -0.62 4.12
N TRP A 39 -0.55 0.09 2.98
CA TRP A 39 0.40 1.17 2.72
C TRP A 39 0.25 2.31 3.72
N HIS A 40 -0.97 2.80 3.97
CA HIS A 40 -1.20 3.94 4.86
C HIS A 40 -0.88 3.61 6.33
N ASP A 41 -1.17 2.39 6.79
CA ASP A 41 -0.76 1.91 8.13
C ASP A 41 0.77 1.87 8.25
N ALA A 42 1.48 1.37 7.23
CA ALA A 42 2.94 1.26 7.25
C ALA A 42 3.66 2.60 7.01
N GLY A 43 3.09 3.48 6.19
CA GLY A 43 3.71 4.71 5.67
C GLY A 43 4.01 5.78 6.72
N THR A 44 3.48 5.62 7.93
CA THR A 44 3.67 6.57 9.03
C THR A 44 4.96 6.33 9.82
N TYR A 45 5.73 5.29 9.50
CA TYR A 45 6.96 4.94 10.19
C TYR A 45 8.01 6.05 10.08
N ASP A 46 8.75 6.23 11.18
CA ASP A 46 9.91 7.11 11.27
C ASP A 46 11.09 6.36 11.89
N VAL A 47 12.15 6.17 11.11
CA VAL A 47 13.36 5.44 11.50
C VAL A 47 14.10 6.08 12.67
N ASN A 48 14.03 7.41 12.81
CA ASN A 48 14.75 8.15 13.85
C ASN A 48 14.05 8.03 15.20
N THR A 49 12.72 8.19 15.21
CA THR A 49 11.94 8.15 16.45
C THR A 49 11.39 6.76 16.77
N LYS A 50 11.40 5.84 15.80
CA LYS A 50 10.80 4.49 15.89
C LYS A 50 9.31 4.54 16.24
N THR A 51 8.61 5.54 15.72
CA THR A 51 7.16 5.74 15.93
C THR A 51 6.38 5.54 14.63
N GLY A 52 5.07 5.26 14.74
CA GLY A 52 4.23 4.91 13.60
C GLY A 52 4.56 3.53 13.04
N GLY A 53 4.21 3.32 11.76
CA GLY A 53 4.45 2.07 11.05
C GLY A 53 3.34 1.05 11.21
N PRO A 54 3.52 -0.16 10.64
CA PRO A 54 2.45 -1.14 10.46
C PRO A 54 2.07 -1.81 11.78
N ASN A 55 1.28 -1.12 12.59
CA ASN A 55 0.95 -1.50 13.95
C ASN A 55 -0.57 -1.46 14.19
N GLY A 56 -1.35 -1.31 13.12
CA GLY A 56 -2.82 -1.29 13.16
C GLY A 56 -3.42 -0.02 13.75
N SER A 57 -2.63 1.00 14.15
CA SER A 57 -3.16 2.23 14.74
C SER A 57 -4.10 2.98 13.83
N ILE A 58 -4.03 2.74 12.51
CA ILE A 58 -4.93 3.35 11.53
C ILE A 58 -6.42 3.08 11.81
N ARG A 59 -6.76 2.08 12.63
CA ARG A 59 -8.15 1.82 13.07
C ARG A 59 -8.67 2.79 14.11
N ASN A 60 -7.79 3.54 14.77
CA ASN A 60 -8.15 4.54 15.77
C ASN A 60 -8.82 5.73 15.08
N GLU A 61 -9.86 6.29 15.70
CA GLU A 61 -10.60 7.42 15.14
C GLU A 61 -9.75 8.63 14.82
N GLU A 62 -8.77 8.92 15.68
CA GLU A 62 -7.77 9.96 15.42
C GLU A 62 -7.08 9.75 14.06
N GLU A 63 -6.64 8.53 13.76
CA GLU A 63 -5.83 8.26 12.57
C GLU A 63 -6.66 8.06 11.30
N TYR A 64 -7.77 7.29 11.34
CA TYR A 64 -8.57 7.12 10.11
C TYR A 64 -9.26 8.42 9.68
N SER A 65 -9.40 9.40 10.57
CA SER A 65 -9.97 10.72 10.28
C SER A 65 -8.94 11.72 9.70
N HIS A 66 -7.66 11.35 9.64
CA HIS A 66 -6.67 12.16 8.90
C HIS A 66 -7.11 12.31 7.44
N GLY A 67 -6.93 13.50 6.85
CA GLY A 67 -7.38 13.81 5.50
C GLY A 67 -6.76 12.89 4.44
N SER A 68 -5.50 12.50 4.64
CA SER A 68 -4.83 11.51 3.77
C SER A 68 -5.45 10.11 3.82
N ASN A 69 -6.20 9.78 4.87
CA ASN A 69 -6.86 8.48 5.09
C ASN A 69 -8.34 8.48 4.66
N ASN A 70 -8.86 9.57 4.09
CA ASN A 70 -10.23 9.66 3.61
C ASN A 70 -10.63 8.43 2.77
N GLY A 71 -11.75 7.81 3.14
CA GLY A 71 -12.30 6.60 2.54
C GLY A 71 -11.75 5.27 3.08
N LEU A 72 -10.69 5.24 3.88
CA LEU A 72 -10.12 3.98 4.41
C LEU A 72 -11.00 3.28 5.44
N LYS A 73 -11.99 3.98 6.03
CA LYS A 73 -12.99 3.36 6.89
C LYS A 73 -13.71 2.17 6.22
N ILE A 74 -13.92 2.24 4.91
CA ILE A 74 -14.51 1.13 4.13
C ILE A 74 -13.63 -0.13 4.20
N ALA A 75 -12.30 0.03 4.04
CA ALA A 75 -11.37 -1.10 4.13
C ALA A 75 -11.23 -1.63 5.56
N LEU A 76 -11.29 -0.74 6.57
CA LEU A 76 -11.34 -1.13 7.97
C LEU A 76 -12.58 -2.01 8.25
N ASP A 77 -13.76 -1.60 7.78
CA ASP A 77 -15.00 -2.34 7.97
C ASP A 77 -14.98 -3.73 7.31
N PHE A 78 -14.39 -3.83 6.11
CA PHE A 78 -14.14 -5.13 5.49
C PHE A 78 -13.17 -6.00 6.29
N CYS A 79 -12.15 -5.40 6.89
CA CYS A 79 -11.24 -6.14 7.76
C CYS A 79 -11.93 -6.58 9.06
N GLU A 80 -12.90 -5.83 9.60
CA GLU A 80 -13.69 -6.26 10.77
C GLU A 80 -14.49 -7.54 10.48
N GLU A 81 -15.02 -7.72 9.26
CA GLU A 81 -15.70 -8.97 8.86
C GLU A 81 -14.79 -10.20 9.00
N VAL A 82 -13.50 -10.05 8.65
CA VAL A 82 -12.49 -11.11 8.80
C VAL A 82 -12.03 -11.23 10.25
N LYS A 83 -11.79 -10.09 10.91
CA LYS A 83 -11.35 -10.04 12.31
C LYS A 83 -12.31 -10.75 13.24
N ALA A 84 -13.62 -10.61 13.03
CA ALA A 84 -14.66 -11.25 13.82
C ALA A 84 -14.54 -12.78 13.84
N LYS A 85 -14.08 -13.37 12.73
CA LYS A 85 -13.84 -14.82 12.61
C LYS A 85 -12.48 -15.25 13.16
N HIS A 86 -11.52 -14.32 13.20
CA HIS A 86 -10.15 -14.56 13.66
C HIS A 86 -9.79 -13.62 14.83
N PRO A 87 -10.41 -13.77 16.02
CA PRO A 87 -10.17 -12.86 17.14
C PRO A 87 -8.73 -12.88 17.66
N LYS A 88 -7.96 -13.95 17.39
CA LYS A 88 -6.58 -14.12 17.86
C LYS A 88 -5.53 -13.29 17.08
N ILE A 89 -5.76 -13.03 15.80
CA ILE A 89 -4.81 -12.24 14.99
C ILE A 89 -4.86 -10.77 15.40
N THR A 90 -3.73 -10.08 15.37
CA THR A 90 -3.68 -8.63 15.63
C THR A 90 -4.22 -7.88 14.42
N TYR A 91 -4.75 -6.67 14.63
CA TYR A 91 -5.12 -5.80 13.53
C TYR A 91 -3.91 -5.44 12.67
N ALA A 92 -2.76 -5.23 13.30
CA ALA A 92 -1.50 -4.96 12.63
C ALA A 92 -1.13 -6.06 11.61
N ASP A 93 -1.23 -7.34 12.00
CA ASP A 93 -0.97 -8.43 11.06
C ASP A 93 -2.10 -8.59 10.04
N LEU A 94 -3.36 -8.40 10.43
CA LEU A 94 -4.50 -8.50 9.53
C LEU A 94 -4.43 -7.50 8.38
N TYR A 95 -4.11 -6.22 8.65
CA TYR A 95 -4.06 -5.18 7.61
C TYR A 95 -2.90 -5.40 6.64
N GLN A 96 -1.73 -5.79 7.15
CA GLN A 96 -0.59 -6.10 6.30
C GLN A 96 -0.82 -7.38 5.49
N LEU A 97 -1.48 -8.39 6.07
CA LEU A 97 -1.90 -9.58 5.34
C LEU A 97 -2.92 -9.25 4.24
N ALA A 98 -3.86 -8.34 4.50
CA ALA A 98 -4.83 -7.87 3.50
C ALA A 98 -4.13 -7.20 2.31
N GLY A 99 -3.08 -6.40 2.55
CA GLY A 99 -2.26 -5.82 1.48
C GLY A 99 -1.52 -6.88 0.65
N VAL A 100 -0.89 -7.86 1.31
CA VAL A 100 -0.22 -8.99 0.61
C VAL A 100 -1.21 -9.77 -0.25
N VAL A 101 -2.37 -10.14 0.31
CA VAL A 101 -3.41 -10.88 -0.41
C VAL A 101 -3.97 -10.06 -1.56
N ALA A 102 -4.14 -8.74 -1.40
CA ALA A 102 -4.60 -7.85 -2.47
C ALA A 102 -3.68 -7.87 -3.69
N VAL A 103 -2.37 -7.89 -3.48
CA VAL A 103 -1.37 -8.04 -4.55
C VAL A 103 -1.48 -9.42 -5.21
N GLU A 104 -1.54 -10.49 -4.42
CA GLU A 104 -1.61 -11.86 -4.94
C GLU A 104 -2.88 -12.14 -5.78
N VAL A 105 -4.06 -11.67 -5.32
CA VAL A 105 -5.33 -11.94 -6.03
C VAL A 105 -5.48 -11.17 -7.34
N THR A 106 -4.72 -10.10 -7.50
CA THR A 106 -4.70 -9.28 -8.72
C THR A 106 -3.61 -9.72 -9.71
N GLY A 107 -2.89 -10.82 -9.42
CA GLY A 107 -1.87 -11.38 -10.29
C GLY A 107 -0.45 -10.86 -10.03
N GLY A 108 -0.24 -10.12 -8.93
CA GLY A 108 1.04 -9.58 -8.55
C GLY A 108 1.99 -10.61 -7.92
N PRO A 109 3.17 -10.16 -7.44
CA PRO A 109 4.17 -11.05 -6.86
C PRO A 109 3.68 -11.69 -5.56
N THR A 110 4.25 -12.85 -5.24
CA THR A 110 4.20 -13.37 -3.86
C THR A 110 5.06 -12.46 -2.98
N VAL A 111 4.44 -11.89 -1.94
CA VAL A 111 5.13 -11.08 -0.94
C VAL A 111 5.23 -11.90 0.34
N ASP A 112 6.46 -12.11 0.82
CA ASP A 112 6.69 -12.83 2.07
C ASP A 112 6.01 -12.12 3.23
N PHE A 113 5.21 -12.87 3.98
CA PHE A 113 4.50 -12.37 5.16
C PHE A 113 5.07 -12.99 6.43
N VAL A 114 5.58 -12.14 7.31
CA VAL A 114 6.04 -12.51 8.65
C VAL A 114 5.05 -12.00 9.68
N PRO A 115 4.37 -12.88 10.45
CA PRO A 115 3.46 -12.48 11.52
C PRO A 115 4.20 -12.09 12.81
N GLY A 116 3.47 -11.51 13.75
CA GLY A 116 3.93 -11.13 15.09
C GLY A 116 3.90 -9.62 15.35
N ARG A 117 3.28 -8.82 14.47
CA ARG A 117 3.08 -7.38 14.74
C ARG A 117 2.11 -7.22 15.90
N LYS A 118 2.35 -6.21 16.73
CA LYS A 118 1.50 -5.88 17.88
C LYS A 118 0.66 -4.66 17.57
N ASP A 119 -0.57 -4.69 18.05
CA ASP A 119 -1.48 -3.56 17.92
C ASP A 119 -1.00 -2.39 18.78
N SER A 120 -0.91 -1.21 18.16
CA SER A 120 -0.74 0.05 18.86
C SER A 120 -2.10 0.65 19.22
N LYS A 121 -2.15 1.37 20.34
CA LYS A 121 -3.24 2.28 20.72
C LYS A 121 -2.88 3.75 20.47
N ILE A 122 -1.64 4.01 20.07
CA ILE A 122 -1.10 5.35 19.85
C ILE A 122 -1.05 5.58 18.35
N SER A 123 -1.80 6.59 17.90
CA SER A 123 -1.80 7.08 16.53
C SER A 123 -0.58 8.00 16.31
N PRO A 124 0.12 7.92 15.17
CA PRO A 124 1.08 8.94 14.77
C PRO A 124 0.35 10.23 14.44
N LYS A 125 1.03 11.38 14.60
CA LYS A 125 0.47 12.67 14.15
C LYS A 125 0.29 12.67 12.62
N GLU A 126 -0.75 13.37 12.16
CA GLU A 126 -1.00 13.61 10.75
C GLU A 126 0.21 14.29 10.05
N GLY A 127 0.32 14.09 8.73
CA GLY A 127 1.32 14.75 7.87
C GLY A 127 2.52 13.89 7.53
N ARG A 128 2.52 12.60 7.89
CA ARG A 128 3.61 11.67 7.56
C ARG A 128 3.46 10.99 6.19
N LEU A 129 2.27 10.99 5.60
CA LEU A 129 2.02 10.40 4.28
C LEU A 129 2.34 11.40 3.15
N PRO A 130 2.70 10.92 1.93
CA PRO A 130 3.08 11.80 0.84
C PRO A 130 1.91 12.65 0.33
N ASP A 131 2.20 13.88 -0.11
CA ASP A 131 1.24 14.77 -0.73
C ASP A 131 1.39 14.61 -2.26
N ALA A 132 0.30 14.18 -2.89
CA ALA A 132 0.22 13.91 -4.32
C ALA A 132 0.61 15.10 -5.21
N LYS A 133 0.56 16.34 -4.69
CA LYS A 133 0.84 17.58 -5.42
C LYS A 133 2.32 17.99 -5.42
N ARG A 134 3.17 17.28 -4.66
CA ARG A 134 4.60 17.61 -4.54
C ARG A 134 5.46 16.79 -5.49
N GLY A 135 6.77 17.10 -5.53
CA GLY A 135 7.73 16.47 -6.44
C GLY A 135 8.74 15.55 -5.76
N ALA A 136 9.80 15.20 -6.49
CA ALA A 136 10.82 14.23 -6.07
C ALA A 136 11.49 14.53 -4.71
N PRO A 137 11.84 15.78 -4.34
CA PRO A 137 12.40 16.06 -3.00
C PRO A 137 11.46 15.64 -1.87
N HIS A 138 10.15 15.87 -2.03
CA HIS A 138 9.15 15.46 -1.04
C HIS A 138 9.03 13.94 -0.94
N LEU A 139 9.09 13.22 -2.07
CA LEU A 139 9.09 11.75 -2.05
C LEU A 139 10.30 11.23 -1.26
N ARG A 140 11.50 11.79 -1.49
CA ARG A 140 12.69 11.42 -0.70
C ARG A 140 12.51 11.76 0.78
N ASP A 141 12.03 12.95 1.13
CA ASP A 141 11.79 13.33 2.53
C ASP A 141 10.89 12.34 3.27
N ILE A 142 9.81 11.89 2.62
CA ILE A 142 8.85 10.95 3.20
C ILE A 142 9.40 9.53 3.26
N PHE A 143 9.92 9.01 2.16
CA PHE A 143 10.32 7.60 2.08
C PHE A 143 11.67 7.34 2.76
N TYR A 144 12.60 8.31 2.77
CA TYR A 144 13.85 8.17 3.52
C TYR A 144 13.61 8.19 5.03
N ARG A 145 12.61 8.94 5.50
CA ARG A 145 12.15 8.84 6.89
C ARG A 145 11.67 7.43 7.24
N MET A 146 11.11 6.70 6.28
CA MET A 146 10.72 5.30 6.43
C MET A 146 11.91 4.33 6.34
N GLY A 147 13.10 4.81 5.95
CA GLY A 147 14.30 3.99 5.70
C GLY A 147 14.31 3.30 4.33
N LEU A 148 13.54 3.81 3.36
CA LEU A 148 13.44 3.26 2.01
C LEU A 148 14.36 4.00 1.03
N SER A 149 14.78 3.33 -0.04
CA SER A 149 15.68 3.88 -1.07
C SER A 149 14.93 4.47 -2.26
N ASP A 150 15.64 5.17 -3.16
CA ASP A 150 15.08 5.64 -4.43
C ASP A 150 14.48 4.50 -5.27
N LYS A 151 15.10 3.32 -5.26
CA LYS A 151 14.57 2.11 -5.91
C LYS A 151 13.23 1.70 -5.31
N ASP A 152 13.11 1.72 -3.97
CA ASP A 152 11.87 1.36 -3.27
C ASP A 152 10.77 2.39 -3.56
N ILE A 153 11.09 3.69 -3.63
CA ILE A 153 10.12 4.75 -3.99
C ILE A 153 9.47 4.40 -5.34
N VAL A 154 10.27 4.20 -6.38
CA VAL A 154 9.74 3.95 -7.72
C VAL A 154 9.00 2.61 -7.80
N ALA A 155 9.52 1.56 -7.15
CA ALA A 155 8.84 0.27 -7.13
C ALA A 155 7.48 0.33 -6.44
N LEU A 156 7.39 1.02 -5.29
CA LEU A 156 6.14 1.19 -4.53
C LEU A 156 5.14 2.10 -5.24
N SER A 157 5.59 3.12 -5.96
CA SER A 157 4.71 3.92 -6.84
C SER A 157 3.99 3.05 -7.88
N GLY A 158 4.60 1.94 -8.31
CA GLY A 158 3.97 0.92 -9.15
C GLY A 158 2.69 0.32 -8.57
N GLY A 159 2.44 0.45 -7.26
CA GLY A 159 1.17 0.06 -6.64
C GLY A 159 -0.05 0.79 -7.21
N HIS A 160 0.14 1.99 -7.79
CA HIS A 160 -0.90 2.71 -8.54
C HIS A 160 -1.34 1.99 -9.82
N THR A 161 -0.67 0.91 -10.23
CA THR A 161 -1.22 0.02 -11.28
C THR A 161 -2.61 -0.51 -10.93
N LEU A 162 -2.92 -0.57 -9.63
CA LEU A 162 -4.23 -0.93 -9.09
C LEU A 162 -5.04 0.31 -8.68
N GLY A 163 -6.33 0.26 -8.99
CA GLY A 163 -7.33 1.18 -8.48
C GLY A 163 -7.41 2.51 -9.22
N ARG A 164 -7.93 3.50 -8.49
CA ARG A 164 -8.23 4.83 -9.01
C ARG A 164 -8.32 5.87 -7.89
N ALA A 165 -8.10 7.14 -8.26
CA ALA A 165 -8.45 8.26 -7.40
C ALA A 165 -9.95 8.57 -7.49
N HIS A 166 -10.45 9.14 -6.40
CA HIS A 166 -11.84 9.57 -6.26
C HIS A 166 -11.87 11.03 -5.77
N PRO A 167 -12.68 11.91 -6.40
CA PRO A 167 -12.67 13.34 -6.13
C PRO A 167 -13.08 13.66 -4.69
N GLU A 168 -14.04 12.92 -4.13
CA GLU A 168 -14.53 13.11 -2.76
C GLU A 168 -13.52 12.68 -1.67
N ARG A 169 -12.44 11.99 -2.05
CA ARG A 169 -11.40 11.52 -1.11
C ARG A 169 -10.13 12.36 -1.19
N SER A 170 -9.67 12.59 -2.42
CA SER A 170 -8.34 13.16 -2.70
C SER A 170 -8.38 14.44 -3.54
N GLY A 171 -9.52 14.77 -4.14
CA GLY A 171 -9.64 15.82 -5.16
C GLY A 171 -9.15 15.43 -6.55
N PHE A 172 -8.57 14.23 -6.72
CA PHE A 172 -8.19 13.66 -8.02
C PHE A 172 -9.19 12.60 -8.47
N GLU A 173 -9.29 12.37 -9.77
CA GLU A 173 -10.24 11.42 -10.36
C GLU A 173 -9.57 10.58 -11.44
N GLY A 174 -9.91 9.28 -11.46
CA GLY A 174 -9.57 8.37 -12.56
C GLY A 174 -8.57 7.28 -12.18
N PRO A 175 -8.53 6.18 -12.94
CA PRO A 175 -7.54 5.12 -12.78
C PRO A 175 -6.21 5.51 -13.41
N TRP A 176 -5.09 4.94 -12.96
CA TRP A 176 -3.79 5.09 -13.62
C TRP A 176 -3.62 4.16 -14.82
N THR A 177 -4.36 3.06 -14.84
CA THR A 177 -4.25 2.01 -15.87
C THR A 177 -5.62 1.65 -16.42
N ARG A 178 -5.64 1.02 -17.60
CA ARG A 178 -6.88 0.57 -18.25
C ARG A 178 -7.51 -0.65 -17.56
N GLU A 179 -6.71 -1.42 -16.83
CA GLU A 179 -7.13 -2.62 -16.08
C GLU A 179 -6.85 -2.43 -14.57
N PRO A 180 -7.63 -1.62 -13.83
CA PRO A 180 -7.30 -1.21 -12.45
C PRO A 180 -7.43 -2.33 -11.39
N LEU A 181 -7.73 -3.57 -11.80
CA LEU A 181 -7.77 -4.74 -10.93
C LEU A 181 -6.71 -5.79 -11.31
N LYS A 182 -5.78 -5.43 -12.19
CA LYS A 182 -4.68 -6.29 -12.63
C LYS A 182 -3.36 -5.69 -12.20
N PHE A 183 -2.58 -6.47 -11.47
CA PHE A 183 -1.25 -6.07 -11.04
C PHE A 183 -0.24 -6.47 -12.12
N ASP A 184 0.25 -5.47 -12.84
CA ASP A 184 1.32 -5.62 -13.81
C ASP A 184 2.14 -4.31 -13.88
N ASN A 185 3.00 -4.18 -14.89
CA ASN A 185 3.83 -2.99 -15.04
C ASN A 185 3.17 -1.84 -15.82
N SER A 186 1.85 -1.90 -16.08
CA SER A 186 1.15 -0.91 -16.91
C SER A 186 1.27 0.51 -16.36
N TYR A 187 1.34 0.70 -15.03
CA TYR A 187 1.60 2.02 -14.44
C TYR A 187 2.83 2.71 -15.06
N PHE A 188 3.95 2.00 -15.16
CA PHE A 188 5.19 2.57 -15.69
C PHE A 188 5.12 2.78 -17.21
N VAL A 189 4.43 1.88 -17.93
CA VAL A 189 4.21 2.00 -19.37
C VAL A 189 3.36 3.23 -19.69
N GLU A 190 2.23 3.40 -19.01
CA GLU A 190 1.34 4.55 -19.21
C GLU A 190 2.00 5.85 -18.75
N LEU A 191 2.84 5.81 -17.70
CA LEU A 191 3.61 6.98 -17.28
C LEU A 191 4.57 7.46 -18.39
N LEU A 192 5.29 6.55 -19.04
CA LEU A 192 6.21 6.88 -20.15
C LEU A 192 5.49 7.33 -21.43
N ASN A 193 4.25 6.89 -21.65
CA ASN A 193 3.44 7.31 -22.79
C ASN A 193 2.94 8.76 -22.66
N GLY A 194 3.02 9.36 -21.47
CA GLY A 194 2.47 10.68 -21.18
C GLY A 194 0.96 10.66 -20.92
N GLU A 195 0.34 11.84 -20.87
CA GLU A 195 -1.09 11.96 -20.56
C GLU A 195 -1.96 11.29 -21.64
N SER A 196 -2.89 10.46 -21.20
CA SER A 196 -3.85 9.76 -22.04
C SER A 196 -5.27 10.01 -21.56
N GLU A 197 -6.21 10.17 -22.49
CA GLU A 197 -7.62 10.39 -22.15
C GLU A 197 -8.15 9.27 -21.24
N GLY A 198 -8.77 9.67 -20.13
CA GLY A 198 -9.36 8.76 -19.14
C GLY A 198 -8.37 8.14 -18.14
N LEU A 199 -7.08 8.41 -18.23
CA LEU A 199 -6.07 7.97 -17.27
C LEU A 199 -5.54 9.13 -16.41
N LEU A 200 -5.20 8.81 -15.17
CA LEU A 200 -4.67 9.74 -14.19
C LEU A 200 -3.13 9.65 -14.12
N GLN A 201 -2.49 10.81 -14.02
CA GLN A 201 -1.11 10.95 -13.57
C GLN A 201 -1.03 12.09 -12.55
N LEU A 202 -0.73 11.76 -11.29
CA LEU A 202 -0.53 12.77 -10.25
C LEU A 202 0.78 13.54 -10.49
N PRO A 203 0.91 14.76 -9.94
CA PRO A 203 2.19 15.46 -9.93
C PRO A 203 3.35 14.63 -9.37
N THR A 204 3.10 13.85 -8.31
CA THR A 204 4.07 12.91 -7.75
C THR A 204 4.44 11.75 -8.69
N ASP A 205 3.53 11.27 -9.54
CA ASP A 205 3.84 10.26 -10.55
C ASP A 205 4.76 10.85 -11.64
N LYS A 206 4.42 12.06 -12.11
CA LYS A 206 5.21 12.78 -13.13
C LYS A 206 6.62 13.13 -12.62
N ALA A 207 6.74 13.44 -11.33
CA ALA A 207 8.03 13.71 -10.70
C ALA A 207 9.02 12.53 -10.80
N LEU A 208 8.54 11.30 -11.00
CA LEU A 208 9.40 10.14 -11.24
C LEU A 208 10.10 10.20 -12.61
N LEU A 209 9.56 10.94 -13.59
CA LEU A 209 10.18 11.14 -14.90
C LEU A 209 11.11 12.35 -14.95
N GLU A 210 10.89 13.32 -14.06
CA GLU A 210 11.67 14.56 -13.97
C GLU A 210 13.00 14.35 -13.24
N ASP A 211 13.03 13.43 -12.27
CA ASP A 211 14.25 13.06 -11.54
C ASP A 211 15.05 11.99 -12.29
N PRO A 212 16.34 12.21 -12.62
CA PRO A 212 17.13 11.27 -13.40
C PRO A 212 17.29 9.88 -12.76
N GLU A 213 17.41 9.80 -11.43
CA GLU A 213 17.61 8.52 -10.75
C GLU A 213 16.29 7.74 -10.66
N PHE A 214 15.17 8.42 -10.41
CA PHE A 214 13.86 7.76 -10.49
C PHE A 214 13.53 7.29 -11.90
N ARG A 215 13.78 8.12 -12.91
CA ARG A 215 13.49 7.81 -14.30
C ARG A 215 14.18 6.53 -14.75
N ARG A 216 15.42 6.29 -14.31
CA ARG A 216 16.16 5.06 -14.58
C ARG A 216 15.39 3.81 -14.15
N TYR A 217 14.76 3.83 -12.97
CA TYR A 217 13.92 2.73 -12.48
C TYR A 217 12.57 2.66 -13.19
N VAL A 218 11.95 3.79 -13.54
CA VAL A 218 10.70 3.80 -14.33
C VAL A 218 10.92 3.11 -15.67
N GLU A 219 11.98 3.48 -16.40
CA GLU A 219 12.34 2.87 -17.68
C GLU A 219 12.71 1.38 -17.54
N LEU A 220 13.31 0.98 -16.42
CA LEU A 220 13.61 -0.42 -16.11
C LEU A 220 12.32 -1.23 -15.92
N TYR A 221 11.40 -0.76 -15.07
CA TYR A 221 10.17 -1.48 -14.73
C TYR A 221 9.16 -1.49 -15.88
N ALA A 222 9.14 -0.48 -16.75
CA ALA A 222 8.33 -0.48 -17.96
C ALA A 222 8.74 -1.58 -18.97
N LYS A 223 10.02 -1.96 -19.01
CA LYS A 223 10.53 -2.97 -19.97
C LYS A 223 10.36 -4.41 -19.51
N VAL A 224 10.29 -4.66 -18.20
CA VAL A 224 10.34 -6.02 -17.67
C VAL A 224 9.26 -6.23 -16.60
N ASN A 225 8.21 -6.94 -16.97
CA ASN A 225 7.10 -7.28 -16.08
C ASN A 225 7.57 -8.09 -14.84
N ALA A 226 8.67 -8.84 -14.94
CA ALA A 226 9.22 -9.68 -13.87
C ALA A 226 10.08 -8.92 -12.82
N LEU A 227 10.54 -7.70 -13.09
CA LEU A 227 11.48 -6.97 -12.21
C LEU A 227 10.79 -6.19 -11.08
N ILE A 228 9.47 -5.99 -11.15
CA ILE A 228 8.66 -5.54 -10.01
C ILE A 228 8.57 -6.65 -8.95
N LEU A 229 8.84 -7.91 -9.33
CA LEU A 229 8.50 -9.12 -8.58
C LEU A 229 9.66 -9.70 -7.75
N THR A 230 10.85 -9.11 -7.76
CA THR A 230 12.04 -9.69 -7.10
C THR A 230 12.78 -8.65 -6.26
N LYS A 231 12.71 -8.82 -4.93
CA LYS A 231 13.74 -8.34 -3.99
C LYS A 231 14.82 -9.40 -3.86
#